data_AF-A0A9P0BUZ1-F1
#
_entry.id   AF-A0A9P0BUZ1-F1
#
_cell.length_a   1.000
_cell.length_b   1.000
_cell.length_c   1.000
_cell.angle_alpha   90.00
_cell.angle_beta   90.00
_cell.angle_gamma   90.00
#
_symmetry.space_group_name_H-M   'P 1'
#
loop_
_entity.id
_entity.type
_entity.pdbx_description
1 polymer ?
#
loop_
_entity_poly.entity_id
_entity_poly.type
_entity_poly.pdbx_seq_one_letter_code
_entity_poly.pdbx_strand_id
1 'polypeptide(L)'
;MNSRNYRERLIDEVKKYPVLYDTQHENHRDIDVRDRCWQEISESLGANSEVLKREWKILRDSMRQALKRSSTGATTKAGLPCKKWRFQSRMAFVLPYMTVRRNQRRIKDDIKLDETEVASDGEHEHEVWEPDGGQQPGAGAQARLQPRHQPGVDVDSLDLFFASVCQSTKRLPRKFQSSVKRQVLDTLLRIEEEWENEQSESKLDVSKDYE
;
A
#
# COMPACT_ATOMS: atom_id res chain seq x y z
N MET A 1 -16.06 -17.48 -7.87
CA MET A 1 -17.13 -16.92 -7.03
C MET A 1 -17.59 -15.60 -7.62
N ASN A 2 -18.91 -15.34 -7.69
CA ASN A 2 -19.41 -14.05 -8.15
C ASN A 2 -18.92 -12.92 -7.22
N SER A 3 -18.40 -11.83 -7.80
CA SER A 3 -17.91 -10.65 -7.06
C SER A 3 -18.92 -10.12 -6.03
N ARG A 4 -20.22 -10.26 -6.32
CA ARG A 4 -21.31 -9.94 -5.39
C ARG A 4 -21.29 -10.80 -4.12
N ASN A 5 -21.30 -12.12 -4.27
CA ASN A 5 -21.32 -13.05 -3.14
C ASN A 5 -20.06 -12.89 -2.29
N TYR A 6 -18.92 -12.63 -2.93
CA TYR A 6 -17.67 -12.35 -2.24
C TYR A 6 -17.76 -11.11 -1.35
N ARG A 7 -18.31 -10.00 -1.87
CA ARG A 7 -18.55 -8.77 -1.09
C ARG A 7 -19.53 -9.00 0.07
N GLU A 8 -20.59 -9.78 -0.14
CA GLU A 8 -21.55 -10.10 0.93
C GLU A 8 -20.88 -10.88 2.06
N ARG A 9 -20.08 -11.90 1.72
CA ARG A 9 -19.31 -12.66 2.71
C ARG A 9 -18.30 -11.78 3.45
N LEU A 10 -17.60 -10.89 2.74
CA LEU A 10 -16.69 -9.93 3.37
C LEU A 10 -17.40 -9.04 4.39
N ILE A 11 -18.59 -8.53 4.06
CA ILE A 11 -19.37 -7.70 4.98
C ILE A 11 -19.78 -8.51 6.22
N ASP A 12 -20.22 -9.75 6.02
CA ASP A 12 -20.64 -10.64 7.11
C ASP A 12 -19.48 -11.01 8.03
N GLU A 13 -18.28 -11.24 7.50
CA GLU A 13 -17.08 -11.48 8.31
C GLU A 13 -16.65 -10.23 9.07
N VAL A 14 -16.54 -9.07 8.41
CA VAL A 14 -16.16 -7.81 9.09
C VAL A 14 -17.14 -7.43 10.20
N LYS A 15 -18.42 -7.74 10.04
CA LYS A 15 -19.45 -7.49 11.07
C LYS A 15 -19.16 -8.19 12.41
N LYS A 16 -18.41 -9.30 12.41
CA LYS A 16 -18.04 -10.02 13.64
C LYS A 16 -16.97 -9.30 14.46
N TYR A 17 -16.26 -8.33 13.88
CA TYR A 17 -15.11 -7.66 14.49
C TYR A 17 -15.37 -6.15 14.67
N PRO A 18 -16.03 -5.73 15.77
CA PRO A 18 -16.32 -4.33 16.07
C PRO A 18 -15.10 -3.41 15.99
N VAL A 19 -13.93 -3.90 16.39
CA VAL A 19 -12.67 -3.16 16.35
C VAL A 19 -12.31 -2.60 14.96
N LEU A 20 -12.84 -3.18 13.88
CA LEU A 20 -12.58 -2.74 12.51
C LEU A 20 -13.41 -1.53 12.06
N TYR A 21 -14.53 -1.25 12.72
CA TYR A 21 -15.48 -0.23 12.27
C TYR A 21 -16.02 0.68 13.37
N ASP A 22 -15.99 0.24 14.63
CA ASP A 22 -16.41 1.03 15.78
C ASP A 22 -15.25 1.92 16.26
N THR A 23 -15.44 3.24 16.10
CA THR A 23 -14.46 4.25 16.52
C THR A 23 -14.38 4.48 18.02
N GLN A 24 -15.38 4.01 18.78
CA GLN A 24 -15.45 4.10 20.24
C GLN A 24 -14.90 2.84 20.93
N HIS A 25 -14.62 1.78 20.17
CA HIS A 25 -14.06 0.55 20.72
C HIS A 25 -12.65 0.81 21.27
N GLU A 26 -12.36 0.31 22.48
CA GLU A 26 -11.10 0.49 23.20
C GLU A 26 -9.88 0.16 22.33
N ASN A 27 -9.93 -1.00 21.68
CA ASN A 27 -8.87 -1.50 20.82
C ASN A 27 -8.87 -0.93 19.39
N HIS A 28 -9.76 0.01 19.03
CA HIS A 28 -9.82 0.57 17.66
C HIS A 28 -8.54 1.31 17.27
N ARG A 29 -7.86 1.90 18.26
CA ARG A 29 -6.59 2.61 18.07
C ARG A 29 -5.39 1.69 17.98
N ASP A 30 -5.55 0.44 18.42
CA ASP A 30 -4.50 -0.58 18.36
C ASP A 30 -4.42 -1.14 16.94
N ILE A 31 -3.28 -0.93 16.29
CA ILE A 31 -3.02 -1.37 14.93
C ILE A 31 -2.85 -2.89 14.90
N ASP A 32 -2.26 -3.49 15.92
CA ASP A 32 -1.96 -4.91 15.97
C ASP A 32 -3.20 -5.75 16.20
N VAL A 33 -4.14 -5.26 17.02
CA VAL A 33 -5.44 -5.92 17.19
C VAL A 33 -6.23 -5.87 15.89
N ARG A 34 -6.22 -4.73 15.19
CA ARG A 34 -6.90 -4.59 13.90
C ARG A 34 -6.27 -5.46 12.83
N ASP A 35 -4.95 -5.53 12.76
CA ASP A 35 -4.25 -6.37 11.78
C ASP A 35 -4.46 -7.86 12.06
N ARG A 36 -4.49 -8.27 13.34
CA ARG A 36 -4.90 -9.64 13.73
C ARG A 36 -6.32 -9.97 13.26
N CYS A 37 -7.29 -9.09 13.48
CA CYS A 37 -8.65 -9.29 12.98
C CYS A 37 -8.70 -9.41 11.45
N TRP A 38 -7.89 -8.62 10.71
CA TRP A 38 -7.80 -8.74 9.27
C TRP A 38 -7.14 -10.04 8.80
N GLN A 39 -6.18 -10.58 9.56
CA GLN A 39 -5.61 -11.90 9.30
C GLN A 39 -6.65 -13.01 9.49
N GLU A 40 -7.43 -12.97 10.56
CA GLU A 40 -8.49 -13.96 10.81
C GLU A 40 -9.56 -13.94 9.69
N ILE A 41 -9.94 -12.76 9.20
CA ILE A 41 -10.86 -12.64 8.06
C ILE A 41 -10.21 -13.15 6.76
N SER A 42 -8.91 -12.88 6.57
CA SER A 42 -8.12 -13.36 5.43
C SER A 42 -8.09 -14.88 5.36
N GLU A 43 -7.87 -15.54 6.49
CA GLU A 43 -7.91 -17.00 6.62
C GLU A 43 -9.31 -17.55 6.32
N SER A 44 -10.37 -16.92 6.85
CA SER A 44 -11.75 -17.36 6.62
C SER A 44 -12.22 -17.22 5.15
N LEU A 45 -11.77 -16.17 4.46
CA LEU A 45 -12.13 -15.91 3.06
C LEU A 45 -11.13 -16.52 2.06
N GLY A 46 -9.98 -17.01 2.51
CA GLY A 46 -8.90 -17.53 1.67
C GLY A 46 -8.31 -16.46 0.75
N ALA A 47 -8.20 -15.22 1.20
CA ALA A 47 -7.78 -14.09 0.39
C ALA A 47 -6.90 -13.12 1.17
N ASN A 48 -5.88 -12.55 0.51
CA ASN A 48 -4.92 -11.65 1.14
C ASN A 48 -5.61 -10.49 1.90
N SER A 49 -5.23 -10.31 3.15
CA SER A 49 -5.74 -9.28 4.07
C SER A 49 -5.68 -7.86 3.47
N GLU A 50 -4.65 -7.51 2.69
CA GLU A 50 -4.54 -6.21 2.01
C GLU A 50 -5.56 -6.04 0.87
N VAL A 51 -5.92 -7.12 0.19
CA VAL A 51 -7.00 -7.11 -0.81
C VAL A 51 -8.34 -6.87 -0.11
N LEU A 52 -8.58 -7.54 1.01
CA LEU A 52 -9.81 -7.41 1.80
C LEU A 52 -9.95 -6.00 2.39
N LYS A 53 -8.87 -5.42 2.91
CA LYS A 53 -8.82 -4.03 3.38
C LYS A 53 -9.21 -3.05 2.27
N ARG A 54 -8.67 -3.22 1.05
CA ARG A 54 -9.02 -2.39 -0.12
C ARG A 54 -10.49 -2.54 -0.49
N GLU A 55 -10.99 -3.76 -0.56
CA GLU A 55 -12.38 -4.03 -0.92
C GLU A 55 -13.37 -3.48 0.11
N TRP A 56 -13.05 -3.62 1.40
CA TRP A 56 -13.81 -3.02 2.50
C TRP A 56 -13.85 -1.48 2.42
N LYS A 57 -12.73 -0.85 2.05
CA LYS A 57 -12.68 0.60 1.81
C LYS A 57 -13.64 1.00 0.68
N ILE A 58 -13.59 0.30 -0.46
CA ILE A 58 -14.48 0.56 -1.60
C ILE A 58 -15.96 0.42 -1.20
N LEU A 59 -16.29 -0.59 -0.40
CA LEU A 59 -17.64 -0.80 0.13
C LEU A 59 -18.10 0.37 1.01
N ARG A 60 -17.26 0.81 1.97
CA ARG A 60 -17.58 1.97 2.82
C ARG A 60 -17.72 3.27 2.03
N ASP A 61 -16.87 3.48 1.02
CA ASP A 61 -16.96 4.67 0.16
C ASP A 61 -18.25 4.65 -0.69
N SER A 62 -18.59 3.49 -1.25
CA SER A 62 -19.85 3.28 -1.97
C SER A 62 -21.07 3.54 -1.09
N MET A 63 -21.03 3.12 0.17
CA MET A 63 -22.06 3.38 1.17
C MET A 63 -22.21 4.88 1.47
N ARG A 64 -21.10 5.59 1.71
CA ARG A 64 -21.11 7.05 1.92
C ARG A 64 -21.70 7.79 0.72
N GLN A 65 -21.32 7.41 -0.49
CA GLN A 65 -21.88 8.01 -1.71
C GLN A 65 -23.38 7.71 -1.85
N ALA A 66 -23.82 6.50 -1.54
CA ALA A 66 -25.23 6.14 -1.55
C ALA A 66 -26.05 6.97 -0.56
N LEU A 67 -25.56 7.14 0.66
CA LEU A 67 -26.20 7.98 1.68
C LEU A 67 -26.28 9.43 1.23
N LYS A 68 -25.19 9.98 0.67
CA LYS A 68 -25.17 11.35 0.11
C LYS A 68 -26.23 11.54 -0.98
N ARG A 69 -26.36 10.59 -1.91
CA ARG A 69 -27.40 10.62 -2.96
C ARG A 69 -28.81 10.59 -2.36
N SER A 70 -29.04 9.79 -1.32
CA SER A 70 -30.34 9.73 -0.64
C SER A 70 -30.66 10.96 0.22
N SER A 71 -29.65 11.59 0.86
CA SER A 71 -29.86 12.73 1.74
C SER A 71 -30.11 14.03 0.98
N THR A 72 -29.55 14.18 -0.22
CA THR A 72 -29.73 15.37 -1.07
C THR A 72 -31.07 15.33 -1.82
N GLY A 73 -31.94 14.34 -1.55
CA GLY A 73 -33.23 14.21 -2.24
C GLY A 73 -33.07 14.03 -3.75
N ALA A 74 -31.90 13.54 -4.21
CA ALA A 74 -31.59 13.44 -5.62
C ALA A 74 -32.56 12.44 -6.28
N THR A 75 -33.54 12.97 -6.99
CA THR A 75 -34.34 12.23 -7.96
C THR A 75 -33.44 11.91 -9.14
N THR A 76 -33.61 10.72 -9.73
CA THR A 76 -32.97 10.44 -11.02
C THR A 76 -33.45 11.45 -12.06
N LYS A 77 -32.77 11.56 -13.21
CA LYS A 77 -33.23 12.41 -14.33
C LYS A 77 -34.68 12.12 -14.78
N ALA A 78 -35.24 10.98 -14.35
CA ALA A 78 -36.62 10.54 -14.58
C ALA A 78 -37.57 10.80 -13.39
N GLY A 79 -37.19 11.61 -12.39
CA GLY A 79 -38.06 11.95 -11.25
C GLY A 79 -38.29 10.82 -10.24
N LEU A 80 -37.57 9.71 -10.34
CA LEU A 80 -37.72 8.56 -9.44
C LEU A 80 -36.78 8.66 -8.23
N PRO A 81 -37.19 8.18 -7.04
CA PRO A 81 -36.32 8.11 -5.87
C PRO A 81 -35.03 7.32 -6.16
N CYS A 82 -33.89 7.81 -5.69
CA CYS A 82 -32.64 7.06 -5.79
C CYS A 82 -32.77 5.67 -5.16
N LYS A 83 -32.48 4.62 -5.94
CA LYS A 83 -32.55 3.23 -5.49
C LYS A 83 -31.60 3.01 -4.30
N LYS A 84 -32.12 2.37 -3.24
CA LYS A 84 -31.32 1.95 -2.07
C LYS A 84 -30.12 1.13 -2.53
N TRP A 85 -28.95 1.41 -1.96
CA TRP A 85 -27.74 0.71 -2.37
C TRP A 85 -27.82 -0.75 -1.92
N ARG A 86 -27.39 -1.67 -2.79
CA ARG A 86 -27.66 -3.11 -2.64
C ARG A 86 -27.11 -3.73 -1.35
N PHE A 87 -26.01 -3.20 -0.80
CA PHE A 87 -25.39 -3.66 0.44
C PHE A 87 -25.78 -2.80 1.66
N GLN A 88 -26.67 -1.83 1.48
CA GLN A 88 -27.05 -0.87 2.53
C GLN A 88 -27.59 -1.56 3.79
N SER A 89 -28.48 -2.55 3.64
CA SER A 89 -29.02 -3.30 4.79
C SER A 89 -27.94 -4.12 5.50
N ARG A 90 -27.05 -4.78 4.74
CA ARG A 90 -25.98 -5.60 5.32
C ARG A 90 -24.91 -4.76 6.00
N MET A 91 -24.60 -3.56 5.50
CA MET A 91 -23.63 -2.63 6.10
C MET A 91 -24.24 -1.65 7.10
N ALA A 92 -25.54 -1.76 7.42
CA ALA A 92 -26.22 -0.83 8.31
C ALA A 92 -25.58 -0.76 9.71
N PHE A 93 -24.93 -1.83 10.17
CA PHE A 93 -24.22 -1.88 11.46
C PHE A 93 -23.06 -0.88 11.55
N VAL A 94 -22.52 -0.42 10.42
CA VAL A 94 -21.43 0.56 10.39
C VAL A 94 -21.97 1.99 10.55
N LEU A 95 -23.25 2.24 10.22
CA LEU A 95 -23.85 3.58 10.21
C LEU A 95 -23.65 4.37 11.50
N PRO A 96 -23.88 3.80 12.71
CA PRO A 96 -23.75 4.54 13.96
C PRO A 96 -22.32 5.05 14.20
N TYR A 97 -21.33 4.29 13.72
CA TYR A 97 -19.91 4.57 13.93
C TYR A 97 -19.28 5.35 12.78
N MET A 98 -20.01 5.49 11.67
CA MET A 98 -19.57 6.21 10.50
C MET A 98 -19.77 7.71 10.72
N THR A 99 -18.95 8.31 11.59
CA THR A 99 -19.03 9.74 11.93
C THR A 99 -19.12 10.56 10.66
N VAL A 100 -20.21 11.31 10.51
CA VAL A 100 -20.30 12.42 9.57
C VAL A 100 -19.32 13.45 10.11
N ARG A 101 -18.06 13.42 9.63
CA ARG A 101 -17.21 14.60 9.72
C ARG A 101 -17.96 15.70 8.97
N ARG A 102 -18.74 16.51 9.67
CA ARG A 102 -19.08 17.86 9.21
C ARG A 102 -17.73 18.50 8.95
N ASN A 103 -17.42 18.71 7.68
CA ASN A 103 -16.24 19.45 7.25
C ASN A 103 -16.33 20.85 7.86
N GLN A 104 -15.83 21.04 9.07
CA GLN A 104 -15.36 22.33 9.51
C GLN A 104 -13.96 22.48 8.92
N ARG A 105 -13.90 22.61 7.58
CA ARG A 105 -12.75 23.25 6.95
C ARG A 105 -12.85 24.70 7.41
N ARG A 106 -12.18 25.03 8.51
CA ARG A 106 -11.81 26.41 8.79
C ARG A 106 -10.90 26.79 7.63
N ILE A 107 -11.48 27.53 6.69
CA ILE A 107 -10.73 28.25 5.67
C ILE A 107 -9.76 29.11 6.47
N LYS A 108 -8.48 28.78 6.41
CA LYS A 108 -7.42 29.74 6.66
C LYS A 108 -6.87 30.01 5.27
N ASP A 109 -7.42 31.05 4.67
CA ASP A 109 -6.86 31.71 3.52
C ASP A 109 -5.40 32.04 3.82
N ASP A 110 -4.54 31.71 2.85
CA ASP A 110 -3.34 32.42 2.41
C ASP A 110 -2.44 31.41 1.69
N ILE A 111 -2.89 31.08 0.49
CA ILE A 111 -2.05 30.48 -0.56
C ILE A 111 -1.27 31.64 -1.17
N LYS A 112 0.04 31.71 -0.93
CA LYS A 112 0.97 32.23 -1.93
C LYS A 112 1.52 31.02 -2.67
N LEU A 113 0.99 30.82 -3.88
CA LEU A 113 1.59 30.01 -4.91
C LEU A 113 2.94 30.63 -5.26
N ASP A 114 3.98 29.81 -5.31
CA ASP A 114 4.99 29.99 -6.33
C ASP A 114 5.03 28.69 -7.13
N GLU A 115 4.64 28.83 -8.39
CA GLU A 115 4.71 27.82 -9.43
C GLU A 115 6.17 27.56 -9.77
N THR A 116 6.57 26.30 -9.76
CA THR A 116 7.42 25.84 -10.86
C THR A 116 6.95 24.46 -11.24
N GLU A 117 6.12 24.44 -12.28
CA GLU A 117 5.75 23.24 -13.01
C GLU A 117 6.99 22.65 -13.67
N VAL A 118 7.22 21.36 -13.45
CA VAL A 118 7.71 20.51 -14.53
C VAL A 118 6.96 19.19 -14.44
N ALA A 119 5.95 19.08 -15.29
CA ALA A 119 5.44 17.78 -15.69
C ALA A 119 6.52 17.12 -16.56
N SER A 120 6.87 15.88 -16.24
CA SER A 120 7.24 14.94 -17.28
C SER A 120 6.64 13.59 -16.93
N ASP A 121 5.63 13.26 -17.72
CA ASP A 121 5.13 11.92 -17.94
C ASP A 121 6.27 11.00 -18.40
N GLY A 122 6.19 9.73 -18.05
CA GLY A 122 7.26 8.76 -18.26
C GLY A 122 6.96 7.43 -17.58
N GLU A 123 5.98 6.73 -18.14
CA GLU A 123 6.02 5.28 -18.26
C GLU A 123 7.45 4.78 -18.54
N HIS A 124 7.93 3.76 -17.81
CA HIS A 124 8.77 2.63 -18.25
C HIS A 124 9.07 1.79 -16.99
N GLU A 125 8.50 0.59 -16.88
CA GLU A 125 9.08 -0.67 -17.37
C GLU A 125 10.16 -1.22 -16.43
N HIS A 126 9.87 -2.41 -15.91
CA HIS A 126 10.73 -3.21 -15.07
C HIS A 126 11.80 -3.86 -15.93
N GLU A 127 12.94 -3.20 -16.14
CA GLU A 127 14.12 -3.77 -16.77
C GLU A 127 15.02 -4.42 -15.70
N VAL A 128 15.01 -5.75 -15.69
CA VAL A 128 16.00 -6.59 -15.02
C VAL A 128 17.27 -6.55 -15.87
N TRP A 129 18.35 -6.00 -15.32
CA TRP A 129 19.68 -6.06 -15.91
C TRP A 129 20.33 -7.41 -15.57
N GLU A 130 20.76 -8.17 -16.58
CA GLU A 130 21.76 -9.24 -16.44
C GLU A 130 23.03 -8.87 -17.22
N PRO A 131 24.24 -9.15 -16.70
CA PRO A 131 25.47 -8.76 -17.37
C PRO A 131 25.90 -9.75 -18.47
N ASP A 132 26.54 -9.16 -19.46
CA ASP A 132 26.97 -9.65 -20.77
C ASP A 132 28.05 -10.75 -20.77
N GLY A 133 28.05 -11.59 -21.82
CA GLY A 133 29.11 -12.57 -22.07
C GLY A 133 28.86 -13.60 -23.17
N GLY A 134 28.79 -13.18 -24.43
CA GLY A 134 29.52 -13.84 -25.55
C GLY A 134 28.91 -15.03 -26.33
N GLN A 135 28.69 -14.76 -27.62
CA GLN A 135 28.85 -15.64 -28.81
C GLN A 135 27.80 -16.73 -29.19
N GLN A 136 27.02 -16.40 -30.23
CA GLN A 136 26.29 -17.29 -31.18
C GLN A 136 27.24 -18.10 -32.11
N PRO A 137 26.80 -18.99 -33.04
CA PRO A 137 25.42 -19.38 -33.46
C PRO A 137 25.18 -20.90 -33.70
N GLY A 138 23.93 -21.29 -34.00
CA GLY A 138 23.68 -22.42 -34.94
C GLY A 138 22.49 -23.35 -34.67
N ALA A 139 21.42 -23.15 -35.43
CA ALA A 139 20.52 -24.15 -36.03
C ALA A 139 19.96 -25.35 -35.22
N GLY A 140 18.62 -25.36 -35.10
CA GLY A 140 17.81 -26.52 -35.53
C GLY A 140 17.35 -27.54 -34.48
N ALA A 141 16.07 -27.91 -34.63
CA ALA A 141 15.43 -29.17 -34.22
C ALA A 141 14.95 -29.33 -32.76
N GLN A 142 13.61 -29.41 -32.66
CA GLN A 142 12.81 -30.42 -31.95
C GLN A 142 13.06 -30.68 -30.44
N ALA A 143 11.94 -30.63 -29.71
CA ALA A 143 11.48 -31.62 -28.73
C ALA A 143 11.25 -31.14 -27.29
N ARG A 144 10.08 -31.57 -26.81
CA ARG A 144 9.72 -31.93 -25.43
C ARG A 144 9.45 -30.83 -24.40
N LEU A 145 8.14 -30.70 -24.14
CA LEU A 145 7.53 -30.39 -22.84
C LEU A 145 8.20 -31.16 -21.70
N GLN A 146 8.80 -30.45 -20.73
CA GLN A 146 8.89 -30.85 -19.32
C GLN A 146 8.85 -29.61 -18.41
N PRO A 147 8.30 -29.71 -17.17
CA PRO A 147 8.03 -28.56 -16.32
C PRO A 147 9.29 -28.11 -15.60
N ARG A 148 9.58 -26.81 -15.71
CA ARG A 148 10.71 -26.11 -15.10
C ARG A 148 10.50 -26.04 -13.58
N HIS A 149 11.32 -26.77 -12.83
CA HIS A 149 11.52 -26.56 -11.39
C HIS A 149 12.00 -25.11 -11.19
N GLN A 150 11.31 -24.33 -10.35
CA GLN A 150 11.66 -22.93 -10.06
C GLN A 150 12.93 -22.89 -9.20
N PRO A 151 13.93 -22.05 -9.52
CA PRO A 151 14.97 -21.72 -8.55
C PRO A 151 14.35 -20.81 -7.50
N GLY A 152 14.53 -21.14 -6.22
CA GLY A 152 14.18 -20.24 -5.13
C GLY A 152 14.96 -18.94 -5.29
N VAL A 153 14.24 -17.82 -5.25
CA VAL A 153 14.87 -16.50 -5.11
C VAL A 153 15.42 -16.50 -3.68
N ASP A 154 16.74 -16.62 -3.53
CA ASP A 154 17.41 -16.32 -2.27
C ASP A 154 17.14 -14.85 -1.98
N VAL A 155 16.11 -14.58 -1.16
CA VAL A 155 15.80 -13.22 -0.75
C VAL A 155 16.93 -12.78 0.18
N ASP A 156 17.68 -11.75 -0.21
CA ASP A 156 18.84 -11.28 0.54
C ASP A 156 18.44 -11.03 2.01
N SER A 157 19.29 -11.48 2.93
CA SER A 157 19.09 -11.24 4.36
C SER A 157 18.94 -9.75 4.67
N LEU A 158 19.61 -8.90 3.88
CA LEU A 158 19.49 -7.44 4.00
C LEU A 158 18.11 -6.94 3.54
N ASP A 159 17.58 -7.49 2.45
CA ASP A 159 16.23 -7.21 1.98
C ASP A 159 15.16 -7.64 3.00
N LEU A 160 15.32 -8.82 3.60
CA LEU A 160 14.44 -9.30 4.66
C LEU A 160 14.49 -8.39 5.89
N PHE A 161 15.68 -7.93 6.25
CA PHE A 161 15.87 -6.98 7.34
C PHE A 161 15.16 -5.65 7.04
N PHE A 162 15.41 -5.03 5.88
CA PHE A 162 14.76 -3.78 5.52
C PHE A 162 13.24 -3.91 5.37
N ALA A 163 12.75 -5.06 4.89
CA ALA A 163 11.33 -5.36 4.87
C ALA A 163 10.73 -5.40 6.29
N SER A 164 11.43 -6.03 7.24
CA SER A 164 11.04 -6.08 8.66
C SER A 164 11.07 -4.68 9.32
N VAL A 165 12.11 -3.89 9.07
CA VAL A 165 12.24 -2.50 9.54
C VAL A 165 11.14 -1.60 8.94
N CYS A 166 10.81 -1.80 7.67
CA CYS A 166 9.70 -1.10 7.02
C CYS A 166 8.35 -1.45 7.67
N GLN A 167 8.11 -2.71 8.02
CA GLN A 167 6.87 -3.12 8.68
C GLN A 167 6.74 -2.51 10.07
N SER A 168 7.80 -2.52 10.88
CA SER A 168 7.79 -1.89 12.21
C SER A 168 7.58 -0.38 12.12
N THR A 169 8.22 0.29 11.17
CA THR A 169 8.07 1.74 10.95
C THR A 169 6.65 2.11 10.51
N LYS A 170 5.99 1.27 9.70
CA LYS A 170 4.59 1.51 9.26
C LYS A 170 3.58 1.52 10.40
N ARG A 171 3.89 0.88 11.53
CA ARG A 171 3.05 0.85 12.75
C ARG A 171 3.13 2.15 13.55
N LEU A 172 4.12 3.02 13.30
CA LEU A 172 4.28 4.29 14.00
C LEU A 172 3.42 5.41 13.39
N PRO A 173 3.04 6.46 14.15
CA PRO A 173 2.37 7.64 13.60
C PRO A 173 3.21 8.38 12.54
N ARG A 174 2.57 9.04 11.56
CA ARG A 174 3.23 9.66 10.39
C ARG A 174 4.40 10.59 10.74
N LYS A 175 4.30 11.36 11.83
CA LYS A 175 5.39 12.24 12.29
C LYS A 175 6.66 11.48 12.61
N PHE A 176 6.53 10.33 13.27
CA PHE A 176 7.67 9.46 13.62
C PHE A 176 8.18 8.70 12.40
N GLN A 177 7.30 8.28 11.47
CA GLN A 177 7.73 7.70 10.19
C GLN A 177 8.64 8.65 9.40
N SER A 178 8.26 9.93 9.32
CA SER A 178 9.09 10.95 8.67
C SER A 178 10.43 11.15 9.37
N SER A 179 10.47 11.05 10.70
CA SER A 179 11.71 11.11 11.47
C SER A 179 12.63 9.93 11.18
N VAL A 180 12.09 8.71 11.19
CA VAL A 180 12.84 7.48 10.92
C VAL A 180 13.40 7.50 9.49
N LYS A 181 12.59 7.86 8.50
CA LYS A 181 13.05 7.97 7.11
C LYS A 181 14.24 8.93 6.96
N ARG A 182 14.17 10.09 7.62
CA ARG A 182 15.25 11.08 7.59
C ARG A 182 16.53 10.52 8.20
N GLN A 183 16.44 9.92 9.39
CA GLN A 183 17.60 9.35 10.08
C GLN A 183 18.27 8.23 9.27
N VAL A 184 17.49 7.37 8.62
CA VAL A 184 18.03 6.30 7.76
C VAL A 184 18.77 6.90 6.57
N LEU A 185 18.19 7.89 5.87
CA LEU A 185 18.85 8.55 4.75
C LEU A 185 20.12 9.30 5.19
N ASP A 186 20.06 10.04 6.30
CA ASP A 186 21.24 10.75 6.84
C ASP A 186 22.38 9.78 7.18
N THR A 187 22.05 8.60 7.70
CA THR A 187 23.04 7.56 8.01
C THR A 187 23.64 6.98 6.74
N LEU A 188 22.82 6.70 5.71
CA LEU A 188 23.30 6.19 4.43
C LEU A 188 24.25 7.19 3.76
N LEU A 189 23.86 8.47 3.70
CA LEU A 189 24.70 9.52 3.10
C LEU A 189 26.05 9.65 3.81
N ARG A 190 26.07 9.58 5.15
CA ARG A 190 27.33 9.60 5.90
C ARG A 190 28.22 8.40 5.56
N ILE A 191 27.64 7.20 5.51
CA ILE A 191 28.40 5.98 5.20
C ILE A 191 28.91 6.02 3.75
N GLU A 192 28.12 6.52 2.80
CA GLU A 192 28.55 6.72 1.41
C GLU A 192 29.73 7.70 1.33
N GLU A 193 29.67 8.82 2.06
CA GLU A 193 30.76 9.80 2.13
C GLU A 193 32.05 9.20 2.75
N GLU A 194 31.92 8.43 3.83
CA GLU A 194 33.05 7.73 4.47
C GLU A 194 33.68 6.72 3.49
N TRP A 195 32.84 5.95 2.78
CA TRP A 195 33.30 4.98 1.79
C TRP A 195 34.00 5.64 0.60
N GLU A 196 33.47 6.75 0.08
CA GLU A 196 34.12 7.52 -1.00
C GLU A 196 35.48 8.10 -0.56
N ASN A 197 35.59 8.55 0.68
CA ASN A 197 36.85 9.05 1.24
C ASN A 197 37.89 7.93 1.40
N GLU A 198 37.52 6.75 1.90
CA GLU A 198 38.42 5.59 2.00
C GLU A 198 38.90 5.10 0.62
N GLN A 199 38.04 5.13 -0.39
CA GLN A 199 38.41 4.83 -1.78
C GLN A 199 39.35 5.89 -2.37
N SER A 200 39.22 7.14 -1.94
CA SER A 200 40.07 8.25 -2.37
C SER A 200 41.46 8.18 -1.72
N GLU A 201 41.54 7.86 -0.43
CA GLU A 201 42.81 7.70 0.30
C GLU A 201 43.61 6.50 -0.19
N SER A 202 42.95 5.36 -0.44
CA SER A 202 43.60 4.16 -1.00
C SER A 202 44.14 4.36 -2.43
N LYS A 203 43.53 5.26 -3.21
CA LYS A 203 44.02 5.63 -4.55
C LYS A 203 45.23 6.58 -4.50
N LEU A 204 45.33 7.40 -3.45
CA LEU A 204 46.46 8.32 -3.23
C LEU A 204 47.69 7.60 -2.65
N ASP A 205 47.48 6.56 -1.84
CA ASP A 205 48.57 5.74 -1.27
C ASP A 205 49.28 4.91 -2.35
N VAL A 206 48.52 4.28 -3.25
CA VAL A 206 49.06 3.55 -4.41
C VAL A 206 49.88 4.45 -5.35
N SER A 207 49.60 5.76 -5.40
CA SER A 207 50.36 6.70 -6.24
C SER A 207 51.67 7.20 -5.60
N LYS A 208 51.87 7.06 -4.29
CA LYS A 208 53.11 7.49 -3.61
C LYS A 208 54.24 6.46 -3.68
N ASP A 209 53.92 5.19 -3.93
CA ASP A 209 54.92 4.12 -4.07
C ASP A 209 55.60 4.09 -5.45
N TYR A 210 55.31 5.06 -6.33
CA TYR A 210 55.85 5.15 -7.70
C TYR A 210 56.66 6.43 -7.99
N GLU A 211 57.10 7.18 -6.97
CA GLU A 211 58.08 8.28 -7.13
C GLU A 211 59.44 7.97 -6.49
#